data_AF-A0A9E0MF52-F1
#
_entry.id   AF-A0A9E0MF52-F1
#
_cell.length_a   1.000
_cell.length_b   1.000
_cell.length_c   1.000
_cell.angle_alpha   90.00
_cell.angle_beta   90.00
_cell.angle_gamma   90.00
#
_symmetry.space_group_name_H-M   'P 1'
#
loop_
_entity.id
_entity.type
_entity.pdbx_description
1 polymer ?
#
loop_
_entity_poly.entity_id
_entity_poly.type
_entity_poly.pdbx_seq_one_letter_code
_entity_poly.pdbx_strand_id
1 'polypeptide(L)' 'YGQTHATKANPAVATNWMAQAFDCLSFTIEMPFKDNADLPDPLTGWSGERARNLGAGVLQPVLAVLGELRS' A
#
# COMPACT_ATOMS: atom_id res chain seq x y z
N TYR A 1 -20.31 -12.91 -0.12
CA TYR A 1 -19.73 -11.66 -0.63
C TYR A 1 -20.16 -11.51 -2.09
N GLY A 2 -20.79 -10.40 -2.46
CA GLY A 2 -21.35 -10.17 -3.80
C GLY A 2 -20.27 -10.01 -4.87
N GLN A 3 -20.62 -10.24 -6.13
CA GLN A 3 -19.71 -10.12 -7.27
C GLN A 3 -19.07 -8.72 -7.31
N THR A 4 -17.74 -8.65 -7.32
CA THR A 4 -17.00 -7.41 -7.53
C THR A 4 -17.07 -7.03 -9.01
N HIS A 5 -17.70 -5.89 -9.32
CA HIS A 5 -17.70 -5.34 -10.67
C HIS A 5 -16.42 -4.53 -10.91
N ALA A 6 -15.82 -4.67 -12.09
CA ALA A 6 -14.66 -3.88 -12.46
C ALA A 6 -15.05 -2.40 -12.56
N THR A 7 -14.59 -1.58 -11.62
CA THR A 7 -14.75 -0.13 -11.65
C THR A 7 -13.68 0.51 -12.52
N LYS A 8 -14.00 1.56 -13.28
CA LYS A 8 -12.98 2.34 -14.01
C LYS A 8 -12.07 3.07 -13.02
N ALA A 9 -10.75 2.93 -13.21
CA ALA A 9 -9.76 3.69 -12.47
C ALA A 9 -9.81 5.19 -12.82
N ASN A 10 -9.74 6.06 -11.82
CA ASN A 10 -9.68 7.50 -12.01
C ASN A 10 -8.21 7.95 -12.22
N PRO A 11 -7.81 8.43 -13.41
CA PRO A 11 -6.43 8.83 -13.69
C PRO A 11 -6.00 10.13 -12.98
N ALA A 12 -6.90 10.84 -12.29
CA ALA A 12 -6.52 11.96 -11.42
C ALA A 12 -5.90 11.51 -10.08
N VAL A 13 -6.03 10.23 -9.72
CA VAL A 13 -5.40 9.65 -8.54
C VAL A 13 -3.96 9.24 -8.89
N ALA A 14 -2.99 9.67 -8.07
CA ALA A 14 -1.56 9.51 -8.34
C ALA A 14 -1.18 8.07 -8.72
N THR A 15 -1.62 7.07 -7.95
CA THR A 15 -1.33 5.65 -8.21
C THR A 15 -1.83 5.19 -9.58
N ASN A 16 -3.05 5.57 -9.97
CA ASN A 16 -3.62 5.21 -11.26
C ASN A 16 -2.88 5.92 -12.40
N TRP A 17 -2.56 7.20 -12.22
CA TRP A 17 -1.80 7.96 -13.20
C TRP A 17 -0.42 7.38 -13.44
N MET A 18 0.32 7.09 -12.36
CA MET A 18 1.68 6.52 -12.43
C MET A 18 1.67 5.15 -13.11
N ALA A 19 0.75 4.26 -12.72
CA ALA A 19 0.64 2.94 -13.33
C ALA A 19 0.38 3.03 -14.84
N GLN A 20 -0.53 3.91 -15.27
CA GLN A 20 -0.86 4.07 -16.69
C GLN A 20 0.23 4.78 -17.50
N ALA A 21 0.88 5.79 -16.92
CA ALA A 21 1.88 6.60 -17.62
C ALA A 21 3.22 5.87 -17.79
N PHE A 22 3.59 4.98 -16.86
CA PHE A 22 4.89 4.32 -16.83
C PHE A 22 4.83 2.79 -16.91
N ASP A 23 3.62 2.24 -17.14
CA ASP A 23 3.35 0.81 -17.18
C ASP A 23 4.04 0.08 -16.02
N CYS A 24 3.79 0.53 -14.80
CA CYS A 24 4.56 0.11 -13.62
C CYS A 24 3.66 -0.31 -12.46
N LEU A 25 4.24 -1.14 -11.58
CA LEU A 25 3.62 -1.45 -10.30
C LEU A 25 3.50 -0.18 -9.46
N SER A 26 2.28 0.18 -9.07
CA SER A 26 2.00 1.38 -8.27
C SER A 26 0.90 1.08 -7.25
N PHE A 27 1.10 1.51 -6.01
CA PHE A 27 0.14 1.34 -4.92
C PHE A 27 0.03 2.58 -4.04
N THR A 28 -1.16 2.80 -3.49
CA THR A 28 -1.35 3.65 -2.32
C THR A 28 -1.29 2.77 -1.08
N ILE A 29 -0.34 3.04 -0.18
CA ILE A 29 -0.24 2.34 1.10
C ILE A 29 -0.93 3.20 2.15
N GLU A 30 -2.02 2.69 2.72
CA GLU A 30 -2.81 3.37 3.74
C GLU A 30 -2.42 2.87 5.13
N MET A 31 -2.41 3.79 6.10
CA MET A 31 -2.17 3.49 7.50
C MET A 31 -3.35 4.00 8.35
N PRO A 32 -3.76 3.28 9.40
CA PRO A 32 -4.90 3.69 10.20
C PRO A 32 -4.58 4.94 11.03
N PHE A 33 -5.51 5.90 11.07
CA PHE A 33 -5.45 7.02 12.03
C PHE A 33 -5.65 6.57 13.48
N LYS A 34 -6.42 5.49 13.69
CA LYS A 34 -6.72 4.95 15.02
C LYS A 34 -5.65 3.95 15.43
N ASP A 35 -5.84 2.71 15.01
CA ASP A 35 -4.97 1.60 15.35
C ASP A 35 -5.16 0.48 14.32
N ASN A 36 -4.18 -0.42 14.24
CA ASN A 36 -4.34 -1.70 13.58
C ASN A 36 -5.21 -2.61 14.45
N ALA A 37 -6.42 -2.91 14.01
CA ALA A 37 -7.35 -3.78 14.73
C ALA A 37 -6.83 -5.21 14.93
N ASP A 38 -5.94 -5.68 14.05
CA ASP A 38 -5.36 -7.03 14.13
C ASP A 38 -4.21 -7.12 15.12
N LEU A 39 -3.58 -5.98 15.44
CA LEU A 39 -2.51 -5.89 16.43
C LEU A 39 -2.62 -4.55 17.17
N PRO A 40 -3.61 -4.41 18.07
CA PRO A 40 -3.86 -3.15 18.73
C PRO A 40 -2.80 -2.83 19.79
N ASP A 41 -2.48 -1.55 19.92
CA ASP A 41 -1.70 -0.99 21.03
C ASP A 41 -2.61 -0.01 21.80
N PRO A 42 -3.08 -0.35 23.01
CA PRO A 42 -3.99 0.49 23.76
C PRO A 42 -3.35 1.78 24.30
N LEU A 43 -2.01 1.88 24.33
CA LEU A 43 -1.32 3.05 24.84
C LEU A 43 -1.13 4.11 23.75
N THR A 44 -0.72 3.69 22.55
CA THR A 44 -0.34 4.63 21.49
C THR A 44 -1.16 4.51 20.21
N GLY A 45 -1.93 3.43 20.04
CA GLY A 45 -2.61 3.12 18.79
C GLY A 45 -1.63 2.92 17.64
N TRP A 46 -2.01 3.39 16.45
CA TRP A 46 -1.04 3.57 15.37
C TRP A 46 -0.16 4.79 15.67
N SER A 47 1.15 4.61 15.55
CA SER A 47 2.12 5.62 15.97
C SER A 47 3.18 5.86 14.91
N GLY A 48 3.95 6.95 15.05
CA GLY A 48 5.07 7.24 14.15
C GLY A 48 6.16 6.16 14.18
N GLU A 49 6.35 5.48 15.31
CA GLU A 49 7.26 4.33 15.41
C GLU A 49 6.75 3.15 14.58
N ARG A 50 5.46 2.83 14.67
CA ARG A 50 4.85 1.76 13.87
C ARG A 50 4.85 2.08 12.39
N ALA A 51 4.63 3.34 12.02
CA ALA A 51 4.76 3.82 10.64
C ALA A 51 6.21 3.66 10.11
N ARG A 52 7.22 4.00 10.93
CA ARG A 52 8.64 3.79 10.57
C ARG A 52 8.94 2.31 10.37
N ASN A 53 8.47 1.45 11.27
CA ASN A 53 8.66 0.01 11.18
C ASN A 53 7.97 -0.58 9.95
N LEU A 54 6.77 -0.11 9.61
CA LEU A 54 6.10 -0.47 8.35
C LEU A 54 6.94 -0.04 7.14
N GLY A 55 7.45 1.19 7.13
CA GLY A 55 8.31 1.69 6.05
C GLY A 55 9.57 0.84 5.84
N ALA A 56 10.21 0.39 6.93
CA ALA A 56 11.31 -0.58 6.84
C ALA A 56 10.84 -1.95 6.33
N GLY A 57 9.67 -2.41 6.78
CA GLY A 57 9.07 -3.68 6.37
C GLY A 57 8.70 -3.74 4.89
N VAL A 58 8.35 -2.62 4.26
CA VAL A 58 8.03 -2.53 2.81
C VAL A 58 9.22 -2.93 1.93
N LEU A 59 10.47 -2.83 2.42
CA LEU A 59 11.65 -3.19 1.62
C LEU A 59 11.71 -4.68 1.27
N GLN A 60 11.21 -5.56 2.15
CA GLN A 60 11.22 -7.01 1.94
C GLN A 60 10.35 -7.46 0.75
N PRO A 61 9.05 -7.09 0.66
CA PRO A 61 8.25 -7.44 -0.50
C PRO A 61 8.75 -6.78 -1.78
N VAL A 62 9.29 -5.55 -1.72
CA VAL A 62 9.91 -4.92 -2.90
C VAL A 62 11.09 -5.74 -3.40
N LEU A 63 11.98 -6.20 -2.50
CA LEU A 63 13.09 -7.07 -2.86
C LEU A 63 12.60 -8.40 -3.47
N ALA A 64 11.54 -8.98 -2.91
CA ALA A 64 10.99 -10.25 -3.37
C ALA A 64 10.51 -10.20 -4.82
N VAL A 65 9.92 -9.08 -5.26
CA VAL A 65 9.39 -8.94 -6.63
C VAL A 65 10.35 -8.22 -7.59
N LEU A 66 11.50 -7.73 -7.12
CA LEU A 66 12.38 -6.85 -7.88
C LEU A 66 12.77 -7.43 -9.25
N GLY A 67 13.01 -8.74 -9.33
CA GLY A 67 13.35 -9.45 -10.57
C GLY A 67 12.20 -9.61 -11.57
N GLU A 68 10.97 -9.32 -11.16
CA GLU A 68 9.75 -9.45 -11.99
C GLU A 68 9.22 -8.10 -12.49
N LEU A 69 9.75 -6.97 -11.97
CA LEU A 69 9.18 -5.64 -12.25
C LEU A 69 9.44 -5.12 -13.66
N ARG A 70 10.45 -5.66 -14.37
CA ARG A 70 10.83 -5.29 -15.73
C ARG A 70 11.38 -6.52 -16.45
N SER A 71 10.57 -7.11 -17.33
CA SER A 71 10.94 -8.18 -18.27
C SER A 71 11.12 -7.64 -19.67
#